data_AF-A0A197JFT3-F1
#
_entry.id   AF-A0A197JFT3-F1
#
_cell.length_a   1.000
_cell.length_b   1.000
_cell.length_c   1.000
_cell.angle_alpha   90.00
_cell.angle_beta   90.00
_cell.angle_gamma   90.00
#
_symmetry.space_group_name_H-M   'P 1'
#
loop_
_entity.id
_entity.type
_entity.pdbx_description
1 polymer ?
#
loop_
_entity_poly.entity_id
_entity_poly.type
_entity_poly.pdbx_seq_one_letter_code
_entity_poly.pdbx_strand_id
1 'polypeptide(L)'
;MRGDKDRTYRRVLSGPMGVGKSYLSYFLAAKAYAEGWLVLYMSDAGVLDKDDENKSALEVVKRFLALNKDILTGAELAMLLNDYDGTRNISRNAVSVIFGTLLKSWDRKTLLLVDEHGKLFVQEPYVPVKFKSLNRTAHAKYEMTILDESYRPRSVVFVGPLSGHVFSNLLDTYPRLAAPAIRDEVIAITNCVPRELVTLAAFLERLPYPFSVDSLQEWTKDRAKDFHQIAETYYIGRHPISQGRFYKALLQTFLGSTSTVDFEWDFLDLGLIYRSRDVGQIGTQHHILCRPAQRALLELFKTLPLPEDTKKRICDGSLSGDEFETALFHQLICTTKPIVFNATDLNGKNPTTIALDFSHYDTLQIGKTSLGSGHQSVLTRGYKGYPRFDFMLGPLFIQTSISDFGHHNADSADLSKAFNVRDNDEANQIERYLNDLFGPGHSARIEDNRFVVTKDGVPVPGFRVVYICGSPAPGKPSHCNLVKKFPDVRYISFEELKDNLFKNIVT
;
A
#
# COMPACT_ATOMS: atom_id res chain seq x y z
N MET A 1 -33.01 -8.70 -18.14
CA MET A 1 -33.47 -8.89 -16.74
C MET A 1 -33.22 -7.61 -15.95
N ARG A 2 -34.28 -6.83 -15.64
CA ARG A 2 -34.19 -5.53 -14.93
C ARG A 2 -34.72 -5.57 -13.49
N GLY A 3 -35.35 -6.66 -13.03
CA GLY A 3 -36.02 -6.72 -11.71
C GLY A 3 -35.21 -7.25 -10.52
N ASP A 4 -33.98 -7.73 -10.72
CA ASP A 4 -33.19 -8.45 -9.69
C ASP A 4 -32.21 -7.52 -8.91
N LYS A 5 -32.23 -6.21 -9.19
CA LYS A 5 -31.22 -5.26 -8.69
C LYS A 5 -31.56 -4.61 -7.35
N ASP A 6 -32.83 -4.57 -6.94
CA ASP A 6 -33.26 -3.76 -5.78
C ASP A 6 -33.20 -4.50 -4.43
N ARG A 7 -33.02 -5.83 -4.42
CA ARG A 7 -33.00 -6.65 -3.18
C ARG A 7 -31.79 -7.57 -3.02
N THR A 8 -30.95 -7.68 -4.05
CA THR A 8 -29.76 -8.56 -4.05
C THR A 8 -28.49 -7.73 -3.94
N TYR A 9 -27.78 -7.84 -2.80
CA TYR A 9 -26.47 -7.23 -2.63
C TYR A 9 -25.39 -8.20 -3.06
N ARG A 10 -24.59 -7.83 -4.06
CA ARG A 10 -23.40 -8.60 -4.46
C ARG A 10 -22.17 -7.76 -4.17
N ARG A 11 -21.23 -8.37 -3.46
CA ARG A 11 -19.97 -7.76 -3.08
C ARG A 11 -18.85 -8.75 -3.34
N VAL A 12 -17.68 -8.20 -3.59
CA VAL A 12 -16.50 -8.97 -3.85
C VAL A 12 -15.38 -8.42 -2.99
N LEU A 13 -14.84 -9.26 -2.11
CA LEU A 13 -13.74 -8.90 -1.22
C LEU A 13 -12.44 -8.98 -2.01
N SER A 14 -11.70 -7.88 -2.03
CA SER A 14 -10.45 -7.76 -2.76
C SER A 14 -9.34 -7.26 -1.86
N GLY A 15 -8.14 -7.81 -2.00
CA GLY A 15 -7.00 -7.40 -1.20
C GLY A 15 -5.91 -8.47 -1.24
N PRO A 16 -4.72 -8.16 -0.75
CA PRO A 16 -3.61 -9.11 -0.77
C PRO A 16 -3.92 -10.35 0.06
N MET A 17 -3.16 -11.42 -0.17
CA MET A 17 -3.26 -12.62 0.64
C MET A 17 -3.01 -12.26 2.13
N GLY A 18 -3.64 -13.00 3.05
CA GLY A 18 -3.30 -12.88 4.47
C GLY A 18 -3.91 -11.71 5.26
N VAL A 19 -4.63 -10.79 4.62
CA VAL A 19 -5.32 -9.67 5.29
C VAL A 19 -6.65 -10.04 5.99
N GLY A 20 -7.06 -11.30 5.93
CA GLY A 20 -8.26 -11.79 6.63
C GLY A 20 -9.54 -11.88 5.79
N LYS A 21 -9.48 -11.81 4.45
CA LYS A 21 -10.66 -11.97 3.58
C LYS A 21 -11.45 -13.26 3.86
N SER A 22 -10.76 -14.40 3.93
CA SER A 22 -11.37 -15.71 4.21
C SER A 22 -12.03 -15.77 5.60
N TYR A 23 -11.42 -15.11 6.59
CA TYR A 23 -12.01 -14.99 7.92
C TYR A 23 -13.29 -14.14 7.89
N LEU A 24 -13.30 -13.02 7.16
CA LEU A 24 -14.52 -12.22 6.97
C LEU A 24 -15.63 -13.03 6.30
N SER A 25 -15.31 -13.80 5.26
CA SER A 25 -16.26 -14.70 4.60
C SER A 25 -16.82 -15.72 5.59
N TYR A 26 -15.96 -16.39 6.36
CA TYR A 26 -16.38 -17.34 7.38
C TYR A 26 -17.26 -16.70 8.46
N PHE A 27 -16.88 -15.53 8.98
CA PHE A 27 -17.64 -14.79 9.99
C PHE A 27 -19.04 -14.41 9.48
N LEU A 28 -19.14 -13.94 8.24
CA LEU A 28 -20.42 -13.64 7.61
C LEU A 28 -21.30 -14.89 7.45
N ALA A 29 -20.72 -16.02 7.06
CA ALA A 29 -21.42 -17.30 6.97
C ALA A 29 -21.97 -17.72 8.34
N ALA A 30 -21.14 -17.66 9.38
CA ALA A 30 -21.53 -18.01 10.75
C ALA A 30 -22.65 -17.09 11.29
N LYS A 31 -22.55 -15.78 11.03
CA LYS A 31 -23.57 -14.81 11.42
C LYS A 31 -24.91 -15.06 10.71
N ALA A 32 -24.87 -15.28 9.39
CA ALA A 32 -26.07 -15.56 8.61
C ALA A 32 -26.76 -16.85 9.07
N TYR A 33 -25.98 -17.90 9.34
CA TYR A 33 -26.49 -19.14 9.93
C TYR A 33 -27.16 -18.90 11.29
N ALA A 34 -26.52 -18.15 12.19
CA ALA A 34 -27.07 -17.82 13.50
C ALA A 34 -28.37 -16.99 13.43
N GLU A 35 -28.55 -16.20 12.37
CA GLU A 35 -29.79 -15.47 12.10
C GLU A 35 -30.85 -16.32 11.36
N GLY A 36 -30.60 -17.61 11.13
CA GLY A 36 -31.53 -18.52 10.45
C GLY A 36 -31.62 -18.35 8.93
N TRP A 37 -30.62 -17.73 8.30
CA TRP A 37 -30.59 -17.57 6.84
C TRP A 37 -30.15 -18.88 6.19
N LEU A 38 -30.60 -19.12 4.94
CA LEU A 38 -29.98 -20.19 4.17
C LEU A 38 -28.57 -19.77 3.71
N VAL A 39 -27.58 -20.59 4.01
CA VAL A 39 -26.17 -20.31 3.71
C VAL A 39 -25.57 -21.38 2.81
N LEU A 40 -25.01 -20.98 1.67
CA LEU A 40 -24.09 -21.80 0.90
C LEU A 40 -22.70 -21.19 0.97
N TYR A 41 -21.80 -21.82 1.72
CA TYR A 41 -20.40 -21.41 1.81
C TYR A 41 -19.47 -22.42 1.13
N MET A 42 -18.73 -21.93 0.14
CA MET A 42 -17.67 -22.66 -0.55
C MET A 42 -16.32 -22.03 -0.21
N SER A 43 -15.56 -22.71 0.63
CA SER A 43 -14.24 -22.26 1.09
C SER A 43 -13.14 -22.39 0.01
N ASP A 44 -13.34 -23.27 -0.97
CA ASP A 44 -12.45 -23.46 -2.11
C ASP A 44 -13.31 -23.58 -3.36
N ALA A 45 -13.26 -22.58 -4.23
CA ALA A 45 -13.99 -22.58 -5.49
C ALA A 45 -13.50 -23.64 -6.48
N GLY A 46 -12.26 -24.14 -6.35
CA GLY A 46 -11.73 -25.22 -7.19
C GLY A 46 -12.57 -26.51 -7.11
N VAL A 47 -13.39 -26.67 -6.06
CA VAL A 47 -14.37 -27.75 -5.96
C VAL A 47 -15.39 -27.73 -7.11
N LEU A 48 -15.64 -26.56 -7.70
CA LEU A 48 -16.57 -26.39 -8.82
C LEU A 48 -15.92 -26.68 -10.18
N ASP A 49 -14.59 -26.61 -10.26
CA ASP A 49 -13.80 -26.77 -11.48
C ASP A 49 -13.20 -28.17 -11.63
N LYS A 50 -13.94 -29.20 -11.18
CA LYS A 50 -13.55 -30.60 -11.42
C LYS A 50 -14.00 -31.06 -12.81
N ASP A 51 -13.22 -31.94 -13.43
CA ASP A 51 -13.53 -32.56 -14.72
C ASP A 51 -14.92 -33.23 -14.70
N ASP A 52 -15.22 -33.93 -13.61
CA ASP A 52 -16.48 -34.61 -13.37
C ASP A 52 -17.52 -33.69 -12.71
N GLU A 53 -18.48 -33.22 -13.51
CA GLU A 53 -19.59 -32.37 -13.07
C GLU A 53 -20.43 -32.99 -11.94
N ASN A 54 -20.55 -34.31 -11.91
CA ASN A 54 -21.33 -35.00 -10.88
C ASN A 54 -20.66 -34.92 -9.52
N LYS A 55 -19.33 -34.98 -9.48
CA LYS A 55 -18.55 -34.77 -8.25
C LYS A 55 -18.66 -33.34 -7.75
N SER A 56 -18.59 -32.35 -8.65
CA SER A 56 -18.82 -30.94 -8.28
C SER A 56 -20.21 -30.73 -7.71
N ALA A 57 -21.24 -31.28 -8.37
CA ALA A 57 -22.62 -31.16 -7.93
C ALA A 57 -22.86 -31.81 -6.56
N LEU A 58 -22.32 -33.00 -6.34
CA LEU A 58 -22.42 -33.70 -5.05
C LEU A 58 -21.78 -32.90 -3.92
N GLU A 59 -20.61 -32.29 -4.15
CA GLU A 59 -19.93 -31.48 -3.13
C GLU A 59 -20.72 -30.22 -2.77
N VAL A 60 -21.38 -29.57 -3.74
CA VAL A 60 -22.27 -28.44 -3.47
C VAL A 60 -23.44 -28.87 -2.58
N VAL A 61 -24.11 -29.98 -2.91
CA VAL A 61 -25.26 -30.49 -2.14
C VAL A 61 -24.84 -30.88 -0.72
N LYS A 62 -23.72 -31.59 -0.56
CA LYS A 62 -23.18 -31.95 0.76
C LYS A 62 -22.95 -30.72 1.63
N ARG A 63 -22.31 -29.68 1.09
CA ARG A 63 -22.03 -28.43 1.82
C ARG A 63 -23.31 -27.68 2.18
N PHE A 64 -24.26 -27.60 1.24
CA PHE A 64 -25.55 -26.97 1.49
C PHE A 64 -26.31 -27.67 2.60
N LEU A 65 -26.44 -29.00 2.54
CA LEU A 65 -27.15 -29.76 3.58
C LEU A 65 -26.43 -29.71 4.92
N ALA A 66 -25.09 -29.75 4.93
CA ALA A 66 -24.32 -29.67 6.18
C ALA A 66 -24.59 -28.38 6.97
N LEU A 67 -24.80 -27.26 6.26
CA LEU A 67 -25.05 -25.94 6.87
C LEU A 67 -26.53 -25.64 7.14
N ASN A 68 -27.46 -26.31 6.45
CA ASN A 68 -28.87 -25.90 6.47
C ASN A 68 -29.85 -27.01 6.88
N LYS A 69 -29.40 -28.23 7.20
CA LYS A 69 -30.29 -29.36 7.51
C LYS A 69 -31.30 -29.08 8.63
N ASP A 70 -30.94 -28.21 9.56
CA ASP A 70 -31.71 -27.75 10.72
C ASP A 70 -32.57 -26.51 10.44
N ILE A 71 -32.32 -25.84 9.31
CA ILE A 71 -33.04 -24.64 8.84
C ILE A 71 -34.09 -25.01 7.78
N LEU A 72 -33.82 -26.04 6.98
CA LEU A 72 -34.69 -26.48 5.89
C LEU A 72 -36.00 -27.09 6.42
N THR A 73 -37.11 -26.75 5.77
CA THR A 73 -38.39 -27.41 6.06
C THR A 73 -38.47 -28.79 5.39
N GLY A 74 -39.37 -29.66 5.86
CA GLY A 74 -39.61 -30.96 5.23
C GLY A 74 -40.01 -30.86 3.75
N ALA A 75 -40.77 -29.82 3.39
CA ALA A 75 -41.16 -29.56 1.99
C ALA A 75 -39.95 -29.17 1.13
N GLU A 76 -39.05 -28.35 1.66
CA GLU A 76 -37.83 -27.92 0.95
C GLU A 76 -36.84 -29.08 0.77
N LEU A 77 -36.74 -29.95 1.77
CA LEU A 77 -35.95 -31.18 1.66
C LEU A 77 -36.54 -32.11 0.59
N ALA A 78 -37.87 -32.24 0.52
CA ALA A 78 -38.54 -33.00 -0.53
C ALA A 78 -38.28 -32.42 -1.93
N MET A 79 -38.23 -31.08 -2.07
CA MET A 79 -37.88 -30.44 -3.34
C MET A 79 -36.48 -30.80 -3.82
N LEU A 80 -35.51 -31.00 -2.92
CA LEU A 80 -34.15 -31.44 -3.30
C LEU A 80 -34.13 -32.89 -3.82
N LEU A 81 -35.16 -33.68 -3.51
CA LEU A 81 -35.32 -35.08 -3.91
C LEU A 81 -36.28 -35.25 -5.10
N ASN A 82 -37.06 -34.23 -5.46
CA ASN A 82 -38.03 -34.29 -6.56
C ASN A 82 -37.32 -34.53 -7.91
N ASP A 83 -37.98 -35.32 -8.78
CA ASP A 83 -37.50 -35.80 -10.09
C ASP A 83 -36.32 -36.77 -10.07
N TYR A 84 -36.06 -37.47 -8.96
CA TYR A 84 -35.23 -38.68 -9.00
C TYR A 84 -36.03 -39.87 -9.52
N ASP A 85 -35.95 -40.10 -10.83
CA ASP A 85 -36.57 -41.23 -11.54
C ASP A 85 -35.70 -42.52 -11.52
N GLY A 86 -34.62 -42.53 -10.72
CA GLY A 86 -33.63 -43.61 -10.69
C GLY A 86 -32.59 -43.57 -11.82
N THR A 87 -32.76 -42.72 -12.83
CA THR A 87 -31.86 -42.62 -14.00
C THR A 87 -31.00 -41.35 -14.02
N ARG A 88 -31.44 -40.27 -13.38
CA ARG A 88 -30.69 -38.99 -13.27
C ARG A 88 -29.80 -38.92 -12.03
N ASN A 89 -28.70 -38.18 -12.13
CA ASN A 89 -27.86 -37.90 -10.96
C ASN A 89 -28.59 -36.92 -10.01
N ILE A 90 -29.05 -37.41 -8.85
CA ILE A 90 -29.73 -36.65 -7.78
C ILE A 90 -29.05 -35.30 -7.50
N SER A 91 -27.73 -35.30 -7.50
CA SER A 91 -26.93 -34.12 -7.15
C SER A 91 -27.13 -32.97 -8.12
N ARG A 92 -27.32 -33.24 -9.42
CA ARG A 92 -27.52 -32.18 -10.44
C ARG A 92 -28.87 -31.50 -10.29
N ASN A 93 -29.92 -32.28 -10.03
CA ASN A 93 -31.26 -31.75 -9.78
C ASN A 93 -31.26 -30.90 -8.50
N ALA A 94 -30.70 -31.42 -7.42
CA ALA A 94 -30.59 -30.71 -6.15
C ALA A 94 -29.82 -29.38 -6.30
N VAL A 95 -28.73 -29.35 -7.05
CA VAL A 95 -28.01 -28.10 -7.39
C VAL A 95 -28.91 -27.09 -8.11
N SER A 96 -29.69 -27.55 -9.11
CA SER A 96 -30.64 -26.69 -9.82
C SER A 96 -31.68 -26.08 -8.87
N VAL A 97 -32.21 -26.87 -7.94
CA VAL A 97 -33.17 -26.40 -6.93
C VAL A 97 -32.52 -25.41 -5.95
N ILE A 98 -31.29 -25.69 -5.48
CA ILE A 98 -30.55 -24.82 -4.57
C ILE A 98 -30.34 -23.43 -5.19
N PHE A 99 -29.78 -23.35 -6.40
CA PHE A 99 -29.49 -22.07 -7.05
C PHE A 99 -30.70 -21.41 -7.72
N GLY A 100 -31.65 -22.22 -8.21
CA GLY A 100 -32.82 -21.76 -8.94
C GLY A 100 -33.94 -21.27 -8.03
N THR A 101 -34.08 -21.89 -6.85
CA THR A 101 -35.23 -21.68 -5.96
C THR A 101 -34.80 -21.27 -4.56
N LEU A 102 -34.04 -22.11 -3.85
CA LEU A 102 -33.80 -21.92 -2.41
C LEU A 102 -32.98 -20.66 -2.12
N LEU A 103 -31.86 -20.46 -2.80
CA LEU A 103 -31.01 -19.29 -2.63
C LEU A 103 -31.61 -18.01 -3.22
N LYS A 104 -32.69 -18.11 -4.00
CA LYS A 104 -33.43 -16.98 -4.60
C LYS A 104 -34.81 -16.76 -3.99
N SER A 105 -35.10 -17.41 -2.86
CA SER A 105 -36.39 -17.28 -2.18
C SER A 105 -36.62 -15.82 -1.77
N TRP A 106 -37.86 -15.36 -1.94
CA TRP A 106 -38.29 -14.01 -1.56
C TRP A 106 -38.73 -13.93 -0.09
N ASP A 107 -39.00 -15.09 0.52
CA ASP A 107 -39.63 -15.19 1.83
C ASP A 107 -38.61 -15.21 2.97
N ARG A 108 -37.32 -15.37 2.66
CA ARG A 108 -36.23 -15.35 3.64
C ARG A 108 -34.93 -14.84 3.04
N LYS A 109 -34.06 -14.36 3.93
CA LYS A 109 -32.71 -13.95 3.56
C LYS A 109 -31.84 -15.18 3.30
N THR A 110 -30.94 -15.04 2.33
CA THR A 110 -30.01 -16.10 1.91
C THR A 110 -28.61 -15.50 1.74
N LEU A 111 -27.59 -16.32 1.89
CA LEU A 111 -26.20 -15.93 1.71
C LEU A 111 -25.45 -16.98 0.89
N LEU A 112 -24.86 -16.54 -0.22
CA LEU A 112 -23.93 -17.32 -1.03
C LEU A 112 -22.53 -16.72 -0.90
N LEU A 113 -21.58 -17.52 -0.46
CA LEU A 113 -20.18 -17.13 -0.30
C LEU A 113 -19.28 -18.10 -1.07
N VAL A 114 -18.40 -17.53 -1.89
CA VAL A 114 -17.42 -18.27 -2.70
C VAL A 114 -16.03 -17.71 -2.43
N ASP A 115 -15.25 -18.43 -1.64
CA ASP A 115 -13.86 -18.11 -1.36
C ASP A 115 -12.91 -18.79 -2.36
N GLU A 116 -11.70 -18.27 -2.49
CA GLU A 116 -10.67 -18.71 -3.46
C GLU A 116 -11.17 -18.78 -4.92
N HIS A 117 -12.16 -17.96 -5.26
CA HIS A 117 -12.82 -17.93 -6.56
C HIS A 117 -11.88 -17.59 -7.73
N GLY A 118 -10.68 -17.03 -7.47
CA GLY A 118 -9.63 -16.87 -8.47
C GLY A 118 -9.31 -18.16 -9.24
N LYS A 119 -9.45 -19.33 -8.60
CA LYS A 119 -9.28 -20.66 -9.21
C LYS A 119 -10.23 -20.92 -10.38
N LEU A 120 -11.36 -20.22 -10.47
CA LEU A 120 -12.33 -20.37 -11.56
C LEU A 120 -11.95 -19.58 -12.83
N PHE A 121 -10.86 -18.80 -12.81
CA PHE A 121 -10.48 -17.87 -13.89
C PHE A 121 -9.04 -18.09 -14.38
N VAL A 122 -8.52 -19.31 -14.27
CA VAL A 122 -7.13 -19.64 -14.60
C VAL A 122 -6.88 -19.74 -16.12
N GLN A 123 -7.86 -20.18 -16.92
CA GLN A 123 -7.73 -20.35 -18.38
C GLN A 123 -8.87 -19.71 -19.19
N GLU A 124 -8.59 -19.25 -20.41
CA GLU A 124 -9.58 -18.71 -21.34
C GLU A 124 -10.36 -19.82 -22.07
N PRO A 125 -11.69 -19.68 -22.27
CA PRO A 125 -12.55 -18.56 -21.86
C PRO A 125 -12.92 -18.61 -20.36
N TYR A 126 -12.81 -17.45 -19.69
CA TYR A 126 -12.92 -17.25 -18.23
C TYR A 126 -14.33 -17.41 -17.63
N VAL A 127 -15.03 -18.48 -17.95
CA VAL A 127 -16.38 -18.74 -17.47
C VAL A 127 -16.40 -20.15 -16.92
N PRO A 128 -16.92 -20.41 -15.70
CA PRO A 128 -17.39 -21.74 -15.41
C PRO A 128 -18.59 -22.00 -16.33
N VAL A 129 -18.34 -22.59 -17.51
CA VAL A 129 -19.38 -23.04 -18.46
C VAL A 129 -20.43 -23.88 -17.72
N LYS A 130 -20.00 -24.55 -16.65
CA LYS A 130 -20.74 -25.44 -15.75
C LYS A 130 -21.67 -24.71 -14.76
N PHE A 131 -21.41 -23.44 -14.40
CA PHE A 131 -22.22 -22.67 -13.43
C PHE A 131 -22.42 -21.20 -13.86
N LYS A 132 -23.23 -20.96 -14.90
CA LYS A 132 -23.52 -19.60 -15.40
C LYS A 132 -24.09 -18.63 -14.34
N SER A 133 -24.65 -19.16 -13.24
CA SER A 133 -25.15 -18.38 -12.09
C SER A 133 -24.05 -17.77 -11.21
N LEU A 134 -22.81 -18.29 -11.30
CA LEU A 134 -21.64 -17.83 -10.54
C LEU A 134 -20.78 -16.82 -11.30
N ASN A 135 -21.27 -16.32 -12.44
CA ASN A 135 -20.61 -15.26 -13.20
C ASN A 135 -20.61 -13.96 -12.38
N ARG A 136 -19.67 -13.81 -11.41
CA ARG A 136 -18.92 -12.59 -11.08
C ARG A 136 -18.12 -12.68 -9.77
N THR A 137 -16.78 -12.89 -9.78
CA THR A 137 -15.97 -13.05 -8.54
C THR A 137 -14.45 -12.74 -8.69
N ALA A 138 -13.82 -11.92 -7.82
CA ALA A 138 -12.47 -11.27 -7.91
C ALA A 138 -11.14 -12.01 -7.59
N HIS A 139 -10.45 -12.37 -8.64
CA HIS A 139 -9.01 -12.07 -8.76
C HIS A 139 -8.81 -10.58 -9.14
N ALA A 140 -7.63 -9.95 -8.95
CA ALA A 140 -7.42 -8.59 -9.50
C ALA A 140 -7.64 -8.59 -11.02
N LYS A 141 -7.23 -9.68 -11.69
CA LYS A 141 -7.54 -9.98 -13.11
C LYS A 141 -9.04 -9.92 -13.38
N TYR A 142 -9.82 -10.61 -12.56
CA TYR A 142 -11.27 -10.62 -12.72
C TYR A 142 -11.87 -9.23 -12.48
N GLU A 143 -11.40 -8.49 -11.47
CA GLU A 143 -11.90 -7.15 -11.21
C GLU A 143 -11.66 -6.20 -12.37
N MET A 144 -10.45 -6.22 -12.92
CA MET A 144 -10.04 -5.27 -13.95
C MET A 144 -10.48 -5.68 -15.35
N THR A 145 -10.55 -6.98 -15.64
CA THR A 145 -10.82 -7.52 -16.98
C THR A 145 -12.26 -8.00 -17.14
N ILE A 146 -12.93 -8.47 -16.07
CA ILE A 146 -14.22 -9.17 -16.17
C ILE A 146 -15.37 -8.39 -15.50
N LEU A 147 -15.13 -7.61 -14.44
CA LEU A 147 -16.16 -6.70 -13.91
C LEU A 147 -16.36 -5.52 -14.85
N ASP A 148 -17.61 -5.35 -15.28
CA ASP A 148 -18.13 -4.14 -15.92
C ASP A 148 -17.72 -2.90 -15.13
N GLU A 149 -17.14 -1.92 -15.82
CA GLU A 149 -16.62 -0.68 -15.23
C GLU A 149 -17.68 0.11 -14.46
N SER A 150 -18.95 0.04 -14.87
CA SER A 150 -20.06 0.70 -14.17
C SER A 150 -20.45 0.00 -12.85
N TYR A 151 -20.11 -1.28 -12.73
CA TYR A 151 -20.45 -2.11 -11.57
C TYR A 151 -19.32 -2.19 -10.55
N ARG A 152 -18.07 -2.19 -11.03
CA ARG A 152 -16.83 -2.31 -10.23
C ARG A 152 -16.79 -1.35 -9.02
N PRO A 153 -17.15 -0.05 -9.13
CA PRO A 153 -17.09 0.86 -7.99
C PRO A 153 -18.04 0.51 -6.85
N ARG A 154 -19.18 -0.14 -7.16
CA ARG A 154 -20.24 -0.46 -6.19
C ARG A 154 -20.15 -1.90 -5.66
N SER A 155 -19.41 -2.77 -6.33
CA SER A 155 -19.33 -4.20 -5.99
C SER A 155 -18.04 -4.60 -5.30
N VAL A 156 -16.92 -3.91 -5.53
CA VAL A 156 -15.62 -4.27 -4.94
C VAL A 156 -15.45 -3.61 -3.57
N VAL A 157 -15.14 -4.43 -2.57
CA VAL A 157 -14.76 -3.99 -1.22
C VAL A 157 -13.29 -4.29 -1.04
N PHE A 158 -12.48 -3.25 -0.89
CA PHE A 158 -11.06 -3.42 -0.61
C PHE A 158 -10.85 -3.75 0.87
N VAL A 159 -10.11 -4.81 1.11
CA VAL A 159 -9.72 -5.31 2.43
C VAL A 159 -8.22 -5.10 2.56
N GLY A 160 -7.85 -4.17 3.44
CA GLY A 160 -6.47 -3.91 3.83
C GLY A 160 -6.14 -4.58 5.17
N PRO A 161 -4.99 -4.21 5.77
CA PRO A 161 -4.66 -4.63 7.12
C PRO A 161 -5.71 -4.25 8.16
N LEU A 162 -5.69 -4.93 9.31
CA LEU A 162 -6.63 -4.66 10.39
C LEU A 162 -6.39 -3.26 10.97
N SER A 163 -7.44 -2.68 11.57
CA SER A 163 -7.25 -1.46 12.35
C SER A 163 -6.35 -1.72 13.56
N GLY A 164 -5.58 -0.73 13.99
CA GLY A 164 -4.63 -0.88 15.11
C GLY A 164 -5.27 -1.40 16.39
N HIS A 165 -6.51 -0.98 16.69
CA HIS A 165 -7.27 -1.50 17.83
C HIS A 165 -7.62 -2.99 17.69
N VAL A 166 -8.16 -3.40 16.53
CA VAL A 166 -8.53 -4.81 16.31
C VAL A 166 -7.29 -5.70 16.28
N PHE A 167 -6.22 -5.22 15.66
CA PHE A 167 -4.94 -5.93 15.64
C PHE A 167 -4.31 -6.02 17.03
N SER A 168 -4.42 -4.98 17.86
CA SER A 168 -3.94 -5.00 19.25
C SER A 168 -4.62 -6.11 20.06
N ASN A 169 -5.94 -6.26 19.93
CA ASN A 169 -6.68 -7.33 20.60
C ASN A 169 -6.24 -8.73 20.12
N LEU A 170 -5.91 -8.87 18.82
CA LEU A 170 -5.34 -10.10 18.29
C LEU A 170 -3.92 -10.33 18.82
N LEU A 171 -3.09 -9.29 18.88
CA LEU A 171 -1.72 -9.37 19.39
C LEU A 171 -1.69 -9.81 20.86
N ASP A 172 -2.68 -9.39 21.66
CA ASP A 172 -2.81 -9.79 23.07
C ASP A 172 -3.02 -11.30 23.25
N THR A 173 -3.49 -12.02 22.23
CA THR A 173 -3.55 -13.48 22.26
C THR A 173 -2.17 -14.15 22.08
N TYR A 174 -1.12 -13.37 21.84
CA TYR A 174 0.27 -13.80 21.72
C TYR A 174 1.12 -13.16 22.83
N PRO A 175 1.08 -13.64 24.09
CA PRO A 175 1.68 -12.94 25.23
C PRO A 175 3.15 -12.57 25.08
N ARG A 176 3.95 -13.43 24.42
CA ARG A 176 5.38 -13.18 24.16
C ARG A 176 5.61 -12.04 23.16
N LEU A 177 4.70 -11.84 22.20
CA LEU A 177 4.76 -10.77 21.19
C LEU A 177 4.08 -9.49 21.67
N ALA A 178 3.10 -9.60 22.56
CA ALA A 178 2.41 -8.48 23.19
C ALA A 178 3.25 -7.75 24.25
N ALA A 179 4.48 -8.23 24.52
CA ALA A 179 5.38 -7.65 25.51
C ALA A 179 5.65 -6.17 25.22
N PRO A 180 5.52 -5.26 26.21
CA PRO A 180 5.63 -3.80 25.98
C PRO A 180 6.91 -3.37 25.26
N ALA A 181 8.02 -4.07 25.51
CA ALA A 181 9.32 -3.75 24.92
C ALA A 181 9.39 -3.89 23.39
N ILE A 182 8.52 -4.71 22.78
CA ILE A 182 8.57 -5.00 21.34
C ILE A 182 7.23 -4.80 20.63
N ARG A 183 6.15 -4.53 21.37
CA ARG A 183 4.77 -4.46 20.87
C ARG A 183 4.63 -3.50 19.68
N ASP A 184 5.14 -2.28 19.82
CA ASP A 184 4.99 -1.24 18.80
C ASP A 184 5.77 -1.61 17.53
N GLU A 185 6.95 -2.22 17.67
CA GLU A 185 7.73 -2.71 16.53
C GLU A 185 7.02 -3.89 15.84
N VAL A 186 6.38 -4.81 16.58
CA VAL A 186 5.55 -5.87 15.99
C VAL A 186 4.41 -5.30 15.14
N ILE A 187 3.72 -4.28 15.66
CA ILE A 187 2.65 -3.59 14.93
C ILE A 187 3.21 -2.93 13.67
N ALA A 188 4.35 -2.24 13.77
CA ALA A 188 5.00 -1.55 12.67
C ALA A 188 5.48 -2.50 11.57
N ILE A 189 6.23 -3.56 11.90
CA ILE A 189 6.80 -4.47 10.90
C ILE A 189 5.72 -5.28 10.17
N THR A 190 4.66 -5.68 10.87
CA THR A 190 3.56 -6.45 10.29
C THR A 190 2.53 -5.56 9.59
N ASN A 191 2.54 -4.25 9.87
CA ASN A 191 1.51 -3.29 9.46
C ASN A 191 0.09 -3.82 9.74
N CYS A 192 -0.12 -4.47 10.89
CA CYS A 192 -1.40 -5.08 11.28
C CYS A 192 -1.94 -6.19 10.35
N VAL A 193 -1.07 -6.86 9.57
CA VAL A 193 -1.48 -7.96 8.69
C VAL A 193 -1.49 -9.28 9.47
N PRO A 194 -2.65 -9.97 9.60
CA PRO A 194 -2.75 -11.20 10.39
C PRO A 194 -1.79 -12.31 9.98
N ARG A 195 -1.63 -12.56 8.67
CA ARG A 195 -0.67 -13.58 8.20
C ARG A 195 0.75 -13.28 8.66
N GLU A 196 1.18 -12.01 8.59
CA GLU A 196 2.53 -11.65 8.99
C GLU A 196 2.74 -11.79 10.49
N LEU A 197 1.71 -11.52 11.32
CA LEU A 197 1.75 -11.83 12.76
C LEU A 197 1.93 -13.34 13.01
N VAL A 198 1.19 -14.19 12.31
CA VAL A 198 1.30 -15.65 12.45
C VAL A 198 2.69 -16.15 12.01
N THR A 199 3.21 -15.65 10.89
CA THR A 199 4.54 -15.99 10.40
C THR A 199 5.64 -15.52 11.35
N LEU A 200 5.51 -14.32 11.91
CA LEU A 200 6.43 -13.79 12.93
C LEU A 200 6.39 -14.63 14.21
N ALA A 201 5.21 -14.99 14.70
CA ALA A 201 5.05 -15.84 15.88
C ALA A 201 5.77 -17.18 15.69
N ALA A 202 5.55 -17.84 14.56
CA ALA A 202 6.18 -19.12 14.24
C ALA A 202 7.72 -19.03 14.12
N PHE A 203 8.25 -17.90 13.65
CA PHE A 203 9.70 -17.65 13.63
C PHE A 203 10.25 -17.51 15.05
N LEU A 204 9.63 -16.65 15.86
CA LEU A 204 10.11 -16.32 17.21
C LEU A 204 9.91 -17.45 18.23
N GLU A 205 8.95 -18.36 18.01
CA GLU A 205 8.79 -19.56 18.83
C GLU A 205 10.06 -20.43 18.89
N ARG A 206 10.94 -20.32 17.87
CA ARG A 206 12.21 -21.05 17.78
C ARG A 206 13.35 -20.37 18.53
N LEU A 207 13.15 -19.13 18.99
CA LEU A 207 14.17 -18.34 19.66
C LEU A 207 13.95 -18.32 21.19
N PRO A 208 15.03 -18.19 21.97
CA PRO A 208 14.93 -17.99 23.41
C PRO A 208 14.22 -16.66 23.73
N TYR A 209 13.45 -16.66 24.81
CA TYR A 209 12.82 -15.44 25.37
C TYR A 209 13.76 -14.79 26.40
N PRO A 210 13.78 -13.46 26.58
CA PRO A 210 13.00 -12.43 25.87
C PRO A 210 13.49 -12.15 24.46
N PHE A 211 12.55 -11.79 23.57
CA PHE A 211 12.88 -11.35 22.22
C PHE A 211 13.41 -9.93 22.24
N SER A 212 14.46 -9.67 21.46
CA SER A 212 14.97 -8.33 21.24
C SER A 212 14.38 -7.73 19.95
N VAL A 213 14.53 -6.41 19.80
CA VAL A 213 14.25 -5.73 18.53
C VAL A 213 15.13 -6.31 17.41
N ASP A 214 16.35 -6.75 17.71
CA ASP A 214 17.24 -7.38 16.72
C ASP A 214 16.63 -8.68 16.16
N SER A 215 15.96 -9.49 16.98
CA SER A 215 15.23 -10.68 16.52
C SER A 215 14.12 -10.32 15.53
N LEU A 216 13.44 -9.19 15.73
CA LEU A 216 12.43 -8.67 14.79
C LEU A 216 13.06 -8.17 13.50
N GLN A 217 14.23 -7.55 13.57
CA GLN A 217 14.98 -7.09 12.40
C GLN A 217 15.49 -8.27 11.57
N GLU A 218 15.95 -9.34 12.21
CA GLU A 218 16.36 -10.58 11.56
C GLU A 218 15.19 -11.22 10.80
N TRP A 219 14.04 -11.40 11.48
CA TRP A 219 12.82 -11.86 10.81
C TRP A 219 12.43 -10.97 9.63
N THR A 220 12.48 -9.64 9.81
CA THR A 220 12.13 -8.69 8.76
C THR A 220 13.04 -8.84 7.55
N LYS A 221 14.34 -9.09 7.76
CA LYS A 221 15.33 -9.32 6.71
C LYS A 221 15.04 -10.61 5.96
N ASP A 222 14.78 -11.71 6.66
CA ASP A 222 14.49 -13.00 6.02
C ASP A 222 13.16 -12.98 5.28
N ARG A 223 12.13 -12.40 5.88
CA ARG A 223 10.83 -12.23 5.24
C ARG A 223 10.89 -11.33 4.00
N ALA A 224 11.77 -10.32 4.00
CA ALA A 224 12.00 -9.49 2.83
C ALA A 224 12.68 -10.27 1.69
N LYS A 225 13.55 -11.25 1.97
CA LYS A 225 14.15 -12.10 0.93
C LYS A 225 13.09 -12.93 0.22
N ASP A 226 12.15 -13.52 0.97
CA ASP A 226 11.04 -14.28 0.40
C ASP A 226 10.22 -13.43 -0.58
N PHE A 227 9.83 -12.23 -0.15
CA PHE A 227 9.07 -11.30 -0.98
C PHE A 227 9.88 -10.79 -2.16
N HIS A 228 11.19 -10.57 -2.00
CA HIS A 228 12.06 -10.13 -3.07
C HIS A 228 12.13 -11.18 -4.17
N GLN A 229 12.31 -12.45 -3.82
CA GLN A 229 12.33 -13.56 -4.79
C GLN A 229 11.02 -13.66 -5.57
N ILE A 230 9.87 -13.48 -4.90
CA ILE A 230 8.56 -13.46 -5.56
C ILE A 230 8.46 -12.29 -6.54
N ALA A 231 8.83 -11.08 -6.11
CA ALA A 231 8.74 -9.87 -6.93
C ALA A 231 9.72 -9.90 -8.12
N GLU A 232 10.94 -10.41 -7.91
CA GLU A 232 11.97 -10.55 -8.92
C GLU A 232 11.57 -11.59 -9.98
N THR A 233 11.15 -12.79 -9.55
CA THR A 233 10.66 -13.84 -10.46
C THR A 233 9.53 -13.30 -11.33
N TYR A 234 8.63 -12.53 -10.72
CA TYR A 234 7.55 -11.89 -11.42
C TYR A 234 8.02 -10.85 -12.43
N TYR A 235 8.95 -9.96 -12.06
CA TYR A 235 9.45 -8.91 -12.94
C TYR A 235 10.22 -9.48 -14.16
N ILE A 236 11.09 -10.47 -13.94
CA ILE A 236 11.93 -11.08 -14.99
C ILE A 236 11.07 -11.79 -16.04
N GLY A 237 9.96 -12.41 -15.64
CA GLY A 237 9.06 -13.12 -16.55
C GLY A 237 8.22 -12.24 -17.48
N ARG A 238 8.34 -10.90 -17.43
CA ARG A 238 7.47 -9.98 -18.17
C ARG A 238 8.06 -9.51 -19.50
N HIS A 239 7.16 -9.20 -20.43
CA HIS A 239 7.51 -8.48 -21.65
C HIS A 239 8.02 -7.05 -21.32
N PRO A 240 8.98 -6.46 -22.07
CA PRO A 240 9.58 -5.17 -21.77
C PRO A 240 8.58 -4.01 -21.53
N ILE A 241 7.48 -3.97 -22.28
CA ILE A 241 6.42 -2.96 -22.10
C ILE A 241 5.81 -3.04 -20.69
N SER A 242 5.55 -4.24 -20.20
CA SER A 242 4.99 -4.48 -18.86
C SER A 242 6.00 -4.26 -17.75
N GLN A 243 7.31 -4.38 -18.02
CA GLN A 243 8.37 -3.97 -17.10
C GLN A 243 8.38 -2.44 -16.90
N GLY A 244 8.21 -1.67 -17.98
CA GLY A 244 8.07 -0.21 -17.90
C GLY A 244 6.84 0.24 -17.09
N ARG A 245 5.72 -0.48 -17.22
CA ARG A 245 4.51 -0.24 -16.40
C ARG A 245 4.73 -0.58 -14.94
N PHE A 246 5.39 -1.71 -14.66
CA PHE A 246 5.77 -2.11 -13.31
C PHE A 246 6.63 -1.05 -12.60
N TYR A 247 7.64 -0.53 -13.29
CA TYR A 247 8.48 0.56 -12.79
C TYR A 247 7.67 1.80 -12.40
N LYS A 248 6.72 2.23 -13.26
CA LYS A 248 5.82 3.36 -12.96
C LYS A 248 4.89 3.08 -11.78
N ALA A 249 4.38 1.86 -11.65
CA ALA A 249 3.52 1.46 -10.54
C ALA A 249 4.28 1.47 -9.19
N LEU A 250 5.55 1.02 -9.18
CA LEU A 250 6.42 1.13 -8.00
C LEU A 250 6.64 2.59 -7.59
N LEU A 251 6.98 3.45 -8.54
CA LEU A 251 7.14 4.89 -8.29
C LEU A 251 5.87 5.52 -7.71
N GLN A 252 4.70 5.20 -8.27
CA GLN A 252 3.44 5.69 -7.71
C GLN A 252 3.21 5.18 -6.28
N THR A 253 3.59 3.93 -5.99
CA THR A 253 3.45 3.35 -4.65
C THR A 253 4.38 4.03 -3.65
N PHE A 254 5.60 4.38 -4.05
CA PHE A 254 6.56 5.05 -3.18
C PHE A 254 6.31 6.56 -3.02
N LEU A 255 5.95 7.26 -4.10
CA LEU A 255 5.82 8.73 -4.11
C LEU A 255 4.37 9.23 -3.98
N GLY A 256 3.36 8.39 -4.19
CA GLY A 256 1.95 8.77 -4.11
C GLY A 256 1.48 9.72 -5.24
N SER A 257 2.14 9.67 -6.40
CA SER A 257 1.89 10.57 -7.54
C SER A 257 0.43 10.56 -8.02
N THR A 258 -0.01 11.70 -8.56
CA THR A 258 -1.38 11.97 -9.03
C THR A 258 -1.71 11.41 -10.41
N SER A 259 -0.72 10.93 -11.16
CA SER A 259 -0.99 10.35 -12.47
C SER A 259 -1.74 9.02 -12.30
N THR A 260 -2.79 8.83 -13.10
CA THR A 260 -3.48 7.54 -13.20
C THR A 260 -2.50 6.56 -13.86
N VAL A 261 -1.75 5.81 -13.06
CA VAL A 261 -1.05 4.65 -13.58
C VAL A 261 -2.10 3.55 -13.75
N ASP A 262 -2.14 2.94 -14.93
CA ASP A 262 -2.76 1.64 -15.10
C ASP A 262 -1.95 0.63 -14.29
N PHE A 263 -2.28 0.53 -13.00
CA PHE A 263 -1.85 -0.57 -12.15
C PHE A 263 -2.31 -1.85 -12.81
N GLU A 264 -1.40 -2.59 -13.43
CA GLU A 264 -1.76 -3.86 -14.03
C GLU A 264 -2.25 -4.80 -12.92
N TRP A 265 -3.34 -5.52 -13.21
CA TRP A 265 -4.01 -6.36 -12.22
C TRP A 265 -3.07 -7.38 -11.57
N ASP A 266 -2.11 -7.86 -12.33
CA ASP A 266 -1.12 -8.84 -11.90
C ASP A 266 -0.11 -8.27 -10.90
N PHE A 267 0.15 -6.95 -10.92
CA PHE A 267 0.95 -6.29 -9.89
C PHE A 267 0.27 -6.34 -8.53
N LEU A 268 -1.07 -6.28 -8.51
CA LEU A 268 -1.86 -6.43 -7.29
C LEU A 268 -1.89 -7.88 -6.81
N ASP A 269 -1.83 -8.84 -7.74
CA ASP A 269 -1.80 -10.28 -7.44
C ASP A 269 -0.48 -10.75 -6.82
N LEU A 270 0.58 -9.94 -6.89
CA LEU A 270 1.79 -10.17 -6.07
C LEU A 270 1.49 -10.25 -4.58
N GLY A 271 0.38 -9.64 -4.13
CA GLY A 271 -0.01 -9.66 -2.73
C GLY A 271 0.89 -8.82 -1.82
N LEU A 272 1.74 -7.96 -2.40
CA LEU A 272 2.65 -7.05 -1.68
C LEU A 272 2.09 -5.64 -1.54
N ILE A 273 0.96 -5.36 -2.17
CA ILE A 273 0.28 -4.06 -2.19
C ILE A 273 -1.20 -4.26 -1.90
N TYR A 274 -1.78 -3.38 -1.11
CA TYR A 274 -3.22 -3.32 -0.90
C TYR A 274 -3.79 -2.00 -1.40
N ARG A 275 -5.09 -2.04 -1.70
CA ARG A 275 -5.85 -0.88 -2.14
C ARG A 275 -6.71 -0.37 -1.01
N SER A 276 -6.89 0.94 -0.94
CA SER A 276 -7.88 1.58 -0.08
C SER A 276 -8.62 2.67 -0.84
N ARG A 277 -9.80 3.03 -0.34
CA ARG A 277 -10.47 4.28 -0.71
C ARG A 277 -10.57 5.12 0.56
N ASP A 278 -9.97 6.29 0.55
CA ASP A 278 -10.19 7.26 1.63
C ASP A 278 -11.58 7.86 1.50
N VAL A 279 -12.25 8.02 2.65
CA VAL A 279 -13.53 8.72 2.72
C VAL A 279 -13.28 10.19 2.37
N GLY A 280 -13.77 10.63 1.21
CA GLY A 280 -13.66 12.02 0.74
C GLY A 280 -12.61 12.28 -0.34
N GLN A 281 -11.78 11.30 -0.72
CA GLN A 281 -10.86 11.43 -1.87
C GLN A 281 -11.41 10.75 -3.13
N ILE A 282 -11.20 11.39 -4.28
CA ILE A 282 -11.49 10.83 -5.60
C ILE A 282 -10.32 9.93 -6.01
N GLY A 283 -10.44 8.62 -5.88
CA GLY A 283 -9.46 7.66 -6.40
C GLY A 283 -9.23 6.42 -5.52
N THR A 284 -8.55 5.42 -6.08
CA THR A 284 -8.05 4.26 -5.34
C THR A 284 -6.59 4.52 -4.98
N GLN A 285 -6.23 4.44 -3.70
CA GLN A 285 -4.84 4.53 -3.25
C GLN A 285 -4.20 3.15 -3.19
N HIS A 286 -2.89 3.11 -3.42
CA HIS A 286 -2.09 1.88 -3.39
C HIS A 286 -1.06 2.00 -2.29
N HIS A 287 -1.02 1.00 -1.42
CA HIS A 287 -0.19 0.99 -0.22
C HIS A 287 0.61 -0.29 -0.15
N ILE A 288 1.87 -0.20 0.25
CA ILE A 288 2.71 -1.38 0.49
C ILE A 288 2.16 -2.15 1.70
N LEU A 289 2.14 -3.48 1.59
CA LEU A 289 1.50 -4.37 2.56
C LEU A 289 2.09 -4.27 3.97
N CYS A 290 3.41 -4.32 4.09
CA CYS A 290 4.14 -4.35 5.37
C CYS A 290 5.62 -4.01 5.16
N ARG A 291 6.38 -3.83 6.25
CA ARG A 291 7.80 -3.43 6.18
C ARG A 291 8.69 -4.43 5.44
N PRO A 292 8.56 -5.77 5.61
CA PRO A 292 9.29 -6.72 4.77
C PRO A 292 8.99 -6.56 3.27
N ALA A 293 7.73 -6.31 2.89
CA ALA A 293 7.35 -6.09 1.49
C ALA A 293 7.96 -4.79 0.93
N GLN A 294 7.99 -3.73 1.73
CA GLN A 294 8.65 -2.46 1.36
C GLN A 294 10.13 -2.66 1.10
N ARG A 295 10.85 -3.36 2.00
CA ARG A 295 12.26 -3.68 1.81
C ARG A 295 12.48 -4.50 0.54
N ALA A 296 11.67 -5.54 0.31
CA ALA A 296 11.76 -6.38 -0.87
C ALA A 296 11.58 -5.60 -2.19
N LEU A 297 10.56 -4.74 -2.24
CA LEU A 297 10.25 -3.92 -3.41
C LEU A 297 11.30 -2.83 -3.64
N LEU A 298 11.88 -2.25 -2.57
CA LEU A 298 12.99 -1.30 -2.68
C LEU A 298 14.27 -1.97 -3.20
N GLU A 299 14.61 -3.18 -2.71
CA GLU A 299 15.76 -3.92 -3.23
C GLU A 299 15.57 -4.30 -4.70
N LEU A 300 14.35 -4.69 -5.11
CA LEU A 300 14.06 -4.89 -6.53
C LEU A 300 14.17 -3.58 -7.30
N PHE A 301 13.62 -2.48 -6.80
CA PHE A 301 13.65 -1.18 -7.46
C PHE A 301 15.08 -0.70 -7.73
N LYS A 302 16.03 -0.97 -6.82
CA LYS A 302 17.46 -0.66 -7.00
C LYS A 302 18.10 -1.35 -8.21
N THR A 303 17.59 -2.51 -8.63
CA THR A 303 18.11 -3.23 -9.80
C THR A 303 17.47 -2.74 -11.11
N LEU A 304 16.41 -1.92 -11.04
CA LEU A 304 15.69 -1.45 -12.21
C LEU A 304 16.40 -0.26 -12.86
N PRO A 305 16.66 -0.30 -14.19
CA PRO A 305 17.24 0.83 -14.89
C PRO A 305 16.26 2.00 -14.93
N LEU A 306 16.80 3.22 -14.89
CA LEU A 306 16.02 4.42 -15.19
C LEU A 306 15.55 4.35 -16.66
N PRO A 307 14.28 4.69 -16.98
CA PRO A 307 13.80 4.67 -18.36
C PRO A 307 14.63 5.58 -19.28
N GLU A 308 14.90 5.12 -20.51
CA GLU A 308 15.74 5.86 -21.48
C GLU A 308 15.19 7.27 -21.80
N ASP A 309 13.87 7.42 -21.88
CA ASP A 309 13.25 8.74 -22.08
C ASP A 309 13.55 9.70 -20.93
N THR A 310 13.55 9.19 -19.68
CA THR A 310 13.91 9.98 -18.49
C THR A 310 15.39 10.34 -18.50
N LYS A 311 16.27 9.40 -18.87
CA LYS A 311 17.71 9.66 -19.03
C LYS A 311 17.96 10.78 -20.03
N LYS A 312 17.34 10.71 -21.21
CA LYS A 312 17.46 11.75 -22.25
C LYS A 312 17.02 13.12 -21.72
N ARG A 313 15.89 13.20 -21.01
CA ARG A 313 15.41 14.46 -20.43
C ARG A 313 16.30 15.01 -19.32
N ILE A 314 16.96 14.15 -18.53
CA ILE A 314 18.00 14.58 -17.59
C ILE A 314 19.18 15.21 -18.34
N CYS A 315 19.65 14.58 -19.42
CA CYS A 315 20.74 15.11 -20.25
C CYS A 315 20.40 16.49 -20.82
N ASP A 316 19.20 16.61 -21.39
CA ASP A 316 18.68 17.81 -22.04
C ASP A 316 18.21 18.89 -21.05
N GLY A 317 18.13 18.58 -19.74
CA GLY A 317 17.62 19.50 -18.71
C GLY A 317 16.14 19.86 -18.89
N SER A 318 15.35 18.97 -19.50
CA SER A 318 13.97 19.22 -19.96
C SER A 318 12.90 18.48 -19.13
N LEU A 319 13.24 18.07 -17.91
CA LEU A 319 12.31 17.42 -17.00
C LEU A 319 11.19 18.36 -16.56
N SER A 320 9.96 17.86 -16.52
CA SER A 320 8.88 18.47 -15.73
C SER A 320 9.11 18.28 -14.22
N GLY A 321 8.33 18.97 -13.38
CA GLY A 321 8.43 18.84 -11.92
C GLY A 321 8.29 17.41 -11.41
N ASP A 322 7.22 16.72 -11.82
CA ASP A 322 6.94 15.32 -11.43
C ASP A 322 8.04 14.36 -11.91
N GLU A 323 8.57 14.59 -13.12
CA GLU A 323 9.65 13.78 -13.68
C GLU A 323 10.98 14.02 -12.96
N PHE A 324 11.23 15.25 -12.52
CA PHE A 324 12.40 15.59 -11.71
C PHE A 324 12.33 14.92 -10.34
N GLU A 325 11.20 15.00 -9.64
CA GLU A 325 11.02 14.31 -8.35
C GLU A 325 11.24 12.81 -8.49
N THR A 326 10.67 12.22 -9.54
CA THR A 326 10.82 10.79 -9.86
C THR A 326 12.27 10.40 -10.14
N ALA A 327 12.98 11.17 -10.97
CA ALA A 327 14.37 10.92 -11.31
C ALA A 327 15.30 11.09 -10.10
N LEU A 328 15.07 12.14 -9.30
CA LEU A 328 15.77 12.40 -8.06
C LEU A 328 15.55 11.25 -7.08
N PHE A 329 14.30 10.83 -6.86
CA PHE A 329 13.98 9.70 -5.98
C PHE A 329 14.68 8.42 -6.43
N HIS A 330 14.59 8.06 -7.72
CA HIS A 330 15.25 6.86 -8.24
C HIS A 330 16.74 6.86 -7.94
N GLN A 331 17.43 7.95 -8.24
CA GLN A 331 18.86 8.01 -7.95
C GLN A 331 19.18 8.09 -6.46
N LEU A 332 18.38 8.81 -5.67
CA LEU A 332 18.53 8.77 -4.21
C LEU A 332 18.42 7.34 -3.71
N ILE A 333 17.54 6.49 -4.21
CA ILE A 333 17.45 5.10 -3.74
C ILE A 333 18.61 4.22 -4.26
N CYS A 334 19.06 4.45 -5.50
CA CYS A 334 20.03 3.58 -6.19
C CYS A 334 21.50 3.96 -5.94
N THR A 335 21.81 5.20 -5.58
CA THR A 335 23.19 5.64 -5.35
C THR A 335 23.69 5.18 -3.98
N THR A 336 24.91 4.61 -3.97
CA THR A 336 25.64 4.20 -2.75
C THR A 336 25.72 5.32 -1.72
N LYS A 337 25.56 4.96 -0.45
CA LYS A 337 25.56 5.89 0.68
C LYS A 337 26.92 6.00 1.34
N PRO A 338 27.24 7.16 1.97
CA PRO A 338 26.46 8.41 1.95
C PRO A 338 26.55 9.13 0.59
N ILE A 339 25.47 9.82 0.18
CA ILE A 339 25.54 10.77 -0.95
C ILE A 339 25.98 12.12 -0.39
N VAL A 340 27.05 12.69 -0.93
CA VAL A 340 27.60 13.96 -0.45
C VAL A 340 27.37 15.03 -1.51
N PHE A 341 26.79 16.16 -1.10
CA PHE A 341 26.56 17.33 -1.94
C PHE A 341 27.27 18.55 -1.37
N ASN A 342 27.84 19.36 -2.26
CA ASN A 342 28.26 20.72 -2.00
C ASN A 342 27.05 21.64 -2.14
N ALA A 343 26.52 22.08 -0.99
CA ALA A 343 25.46 23.07 -0.95
C ALA A 343 26.04 24.47 -0.74
N THR A 344 25.27 25.48 -1.12
CA THR A 344 25.56 26.90 -0.90
C THR A 344 24.38 27.56 -0.18
N ASP A 345 24.47 28.85 0.12
CA ASP A 345 23.27 29.66 0.39
C ASP A 345 22.50 29.97 -0.92
N LEU A 346 21.35 30.63 -0.82
CA LEU A 346 20.52 31.00 -1.96
C LEU A 346 21.17 32.01 -2.94
N ASN A 347 22.38 32.48 -2.65
CA ASN A 347 23.17 33.38 -3.49
C ASN A 347 24.47 32.71 -3.99
N GLY A 348 24.57 31.38 -3.90
CA GLY A 348 25.72 30.61 -4.37
C GLY A 348 27.00 30.84 -3.56
N LYS A 349 26.89 31.34 -2.33
CA LYS A 349 28.02 31.61 -1.42
C LYS A 349 27.97 30.66 -0.22
N ASN A 350 28.94 30.80 0.69
CA ASN A 350 28.99 30.06 1.95
C ASN A 350 28.86 28.54 1.76
N PRO A 351 29.83 27.91 1.05
CA PRO A 351 29.76 26.49 0.74
C PRO A 351 29.71 25.65 2.02
N THR A 352 28.87 24.62 2.01
CA THR A 352 28.73 23.67 3.09
C THR A 352 28.42 22.29 2.53
N THR A 353 28.83 21.26 3.24
CA THR A 353 28.57 19.89 2.84
C THR A 353 27.24 19.40 3.43
N ILE A 354 26.43 18.77 2.60
CA ILE A 354 25.23 18.03 3.00
C ILE A 354 25.45 16.56 2.66
N ALA A 355 25.44 15.70 3.68
CA ALA A 355 25.53 14.26 3.50
C ALA A 355 24.14 13.63 3.71
N LEU A 356 23.68 12.86 2.73
CA LEU A 356 22.48 12.04 2.83
C LEU A 356 22.91 10.59 3.08
N ASP A 357 22.90 10.20 4.35
CA ASP A 357 23.19 8.84 4.79
C ASP A 357 21.92 8.18 5.33
N PHE A 358 21.36 7.25 4.56
CA PHE A 358 20.13 6.56 4.93
C PHE A 358 20.15 5.12 4.48
N SER A 359 19.64 4.22 5.32
CA SER A 359 19.56 2.79 5.05
C SER A 359 18.17 2.35 4.59
N HIS A 360 17.16 3.17 4.85
CA HIS A 360 15.76 2.85 4.65
C HIS A 360 15.00 4.01 4.01
N TYR A 361 13.85 3.67 3.41
CA TYR A 361 12.90 4.63 2.88
C TYR A 361 11.53 4.35 3.48
N ASP A 362 10.79 5.42 3.81
CA ASP A 362 9.41 5.32 4.29
C ASP A 362 8.53 6.46 3.76
N THR A 363 7.23 6.37 3.98
CA THR A 363 6.25 7.39 3.59
C THR A 363 5.44 7.79 4.80
N LEU A 364 5.35 9.09 5.07
CA LEU A 364 4.61 9.57 6.21
C LEU A 364 3.10 9.37 6.01
N GLN A 365 2.45 8.74 7.01
CA GLN A 365 1.00 8.58 7.05
C GLN A 365 0.45 9.28 8.30
N ILE A 366 -0.47 10.23 8.11
CA ILE A 366 -1.10 10.96 9.23
C ILE A 366 -1.76 9.98 10.21
N GLY A 367 -1.52 10.18 11.51
CA GLY A 367 -2.21 9.46 12.58
C GLY A 367 -1.77 8.00 12.77
N LYS A 368 -0.74 7.54 12.08
CA LYS A 368 -0.05 6.30 12.43
C LYS A 368 1.02 6.58 13.49
N THR A 369 1.27 5.59 14.35
CA THR A 369 2.25 5.64 15.45
C THR A 369 3.57 6.20 14.97
N SER A 370 4.17 7.08 15.79
CA SER A 370 5.46 7.68 15.52
C SER A 370 6.48 6.61 15.17
N LEU A 371 7.30 6.85 14.15
CA LEU A 371 8.40 5.94 13.83
C LEU A 371 9.32 5.74 15.05
N GLY A 372 9.43 6.72 15.94
CA GLY A 372 10.09 6.58 17.24
C GLY A 372 11.60 6.83 17.17
N SER A 373 12.29 6.76 18.31
CA SER A 373 13.74 7.02 18.41
C SER A 373 14.54 5.98 17.60
N GLY A 374 15.37 6.43 16.66
CA GLY A 374 16.20 5.55 15.80
C GLY A 374 16.03 5.77 14.29
N HIS A 375 15.09 6.62 13.86
CA HIS A 375 14.74 6.81 12.45
C HIS A 375 15.48 7.98 11.77
N GLN A 376 16.62 8.41 12.33
CA GLN A 376 17.44 9.47 11.73
C GLN A 376 18.05 9.05 10.38
N SER A 377 18.18 7.74 10.13
CA SER A 377 18.72 7.16 8.90
C SER A 377 17.64 6.68 7.91
N VAL A 378 16.40 7.19 8.02
CA VAL A 378 15.28 6.83 7.14
C VAL A 378 14.92 8.05 6.28
N LEU A 379 15.03 7.90 4.97
CA LEU A 379 14.51 8.89 4.03
C LEU A 379 12.98 8.78 3.98
N THR A 380 12.27 9.80 4.43
CA THR A 380 10.81 9.79 4.50
C THR A 380 10.20 10.72 3.45
N ARG A 381 9.23 10.25 2.67
CA ARG A 381 8.41 11.13 1.81
C ARG A 381 7.40 11.90 2.66
N GLY A 382 7.34 13.22 2.43
CA GLY A 382 6.35 14.13 3.02
C GLY A 382 4.90 13.70 2.73
N TYR A 383 3.99 14.06 3.62
CA TYR A 383 2.57 13.75 3.43
C TYR A 383 1.97 14.67 2.36
N LYS A 384 1.19 14.10 1.43
CA LYS A 384 0.59 14.84 0.31
C LYS A 384 -0.29 16.02 0.73
N GLY A 385 -0.93 15.96 1.89
CA GLY A 385 -1.72 17.08 2.43
C GLY A 385 -0.90 18.21 3.05
N TYR A 386 0.43 18.09 3.10
CA TYR A 386 1.37 19.07 3.64
C TYR A 386 2.39 19.48 2.55
N PRO A 387 1.97 20.22 1.51
CA PRO A 387 2.68 20.33 0.23
C PRO A 387 3.86 21.32 0.23
N ARG A 388 4.85 21.14 1.13
CA ARG A 388 6.06 22.02 1.16
C ARG A 388 7.38 21.28 1.15
N PHE A 389 7.41 20.08 1.72
CA PHE A 389 8.62 19.25 1.73
C PHE A 389 8.35 17.95 1.01
N ASP A 390 9.28 17.59 0.15
CA ASP A 390 9.21 16.36 -0.61
C ASP A 390 9.78 15.22 0.21
N PHE A 391 10.95 15.42 0.80
CA PHE A 391 11.64 14.41 1.59
C PHE A 391 12.12 14.94 2.94
N MET A 392 12.28 14.04 3.90
CA MET A 392 12.89 14.30 5.19
C MET A 392 13.92 13.21 5.52
N LEU A 393 15.03 13.59 6.14
CA LEU A 393 16.04 12.65 6.65
C LEU A 393 16.48 13.10 8.05
N GLY A 394 15.95 12.47 9.09
CA GLY A 394 16.15 12.97 10.45
C GLY A 394 15.58 14.40 10.57
N PRO A 395 16.36 15.37 11.06
CA PRO A 395 15.96 16.78 11.14
C PRO A 395 16.27 17.59 9.85
N LEU A 396 16.66 16.93 8.75
CA LEU A 396 16.88 17.55 7.44
C LEU A 396 15.58 17.53 6.62
N PHE A 397 15.09 18.70 6.23
CA PHE A 397 13.89 18.88 5.41
C PHE A 397 14.28 19.28 4.00
N ILE A 398 13.79 18.55 2.99
CA ILE A 398 14.20 18.70 1.58
C ILE A 398 12.99 19.12 0.75
N GLN A 399 13.10 20.27 0.10
CA GLN A 399 12.16 20.78 -0.89
C GLN A 399 12.81 20.72 -2.27
N THR A 400 12.07 20.24 -3.28
CA THR A 400 12.60 19.98 -4.61
C THR A 400 11.76 20.69 -5.66
N SER A 401 12.39 21.28 -6.68
CA SER A 401 11.66 21.90 -7.79
C SER A 401 12.55 22.08 -9.01
N ILE A 402 11.94 22.16 -10.19
CA ILE A 402 12.62 22.59 -11.41
C ILE A 402 12.72 24.12 -11.51
N SER A 403 12.03 24.90 -10.68
CA SER A 403 12.16 26.36 -10.65
C SER A 403 13.26 26.79 -9.68
N ASP A 404 13.77 28.01 -9.78
CA ASP A 404 14.60 28.56 -8.70
C ASP A 404 13.77 28.82 -7.44
N PHE A 405 14.45 28.94 -6.30
CA PHE A 405 13.81 29.10 -5.00
C PHE A 405 12.93 30.36 -4.93
N GLY A 406 13.30 31.44 -5.62
CA GLY A 406 12.52 32.69 -5.60
C GLY A 406 11.14 32.53 -6.23
N HIS A 407 11.07 31.85 -7.38
CA HIS A 407 9.80 31.54 -8.03
C HIS A 407 9.02 30.45 -7.32
N HIS A 408 9.71 29.43 -6.79
CA HIS A 408 9.06 28.31 -6.11
C HIS A 408 8.52 28.69 -4.73
N ASN A 409 9.19 29.57 -3.98
CA ASN A 409 8.79 30.00 -2.64
C ASN A 409 7.62 31.00 -2.69
N ALA A 410 6.48 30.55 -3.21
CA ALA A 410 5.24 31.29 -3.35
C ALA A 410 4.05 30.40 -2.96
N ASP A 411 2.90 31.04 -2.71
CA ASP A 411 1.62 30.37 -2.46
C ASP A 411 1.70 29.21 -1.46
N SER A 412 1.38 27.98 -1.86
CA SER A 412 1.40 26.81 -0.97
C SER A 412 2.81 26.41 -0.54
N ALA A 413 3.83 26.69 -1.37
CA ALA A 413 5.22 26.31 -1.20
C ALA A 413 6.08 27.36 -0.44
N ASP A 414 5.49 28.49 -0.01
CA ASP A 414 6.17 29.48 0.83
C ASP A 414 6.62 28.87 2.16
N LEU A 415 7.95 28.79 2.33
CA LEU A 415 8.61 28.22 3.50
C LEU A 415 8.18 28.90 4.80
N SER A 416 7.87 30.19 4.79
CA SER A 416 7.40 30.91 5.99
C SER A 416 6.13 30.27 6.56
N LYS A 417 5.27 29.73 5.69
CA LYS A 417 4.02 29.07 6.10
C LYS A 417 4.27 27.75 6.81
N ALA A 418 5.40 27.08 6.59
CA ALA A 418 5.76 25.85 7.31
C ALA A 418 5.95 26.07 8.82
N PHE A 419 6.33 27.29 9.22
CA PHE A 419 6.55 27.69 10.61
C PHE A 419 5.38 28.51 11.19
N ASN A 420 4.75 29.34 10.37
CA ASN A 420 3.80 30.35 10.86
C ASN A 420 2.33 29.96 10.72
N VAL A 421 1.98 29.12 9.74
CA VAL A 421 0.59 28.66 9.60
C VAL A 421 0.37 27.51 10.57
N ARG A 422 -0.57 27.72 11.48
CA ARG A 422 -1.01 26.73 12.46
C ARG A 422 -2.33 26.14 12.02
N ASP A 423 -2.49 24.85 12.26
CA ASP A 423 -3.74 24.14 12.03
C ASP A 423 -4.61 24.13 13.31
N ASN A 424 -5.69 23.35 13.29
CA ASN A 424 -6.68 23.28 14.39
C ASN A 424 -6.13 22.78 15.73
N ASP A 425 -5.01 22.04 15.72
CA ASP A 425 -4.29 21.57 16.92
C ASP A 425 -3.14 22.52 17.32
N GLU A 426 -3.14 23.73 16.77
CA GLU A 426 -2.14 24.77 16.95
C GLU A 426 -0.72 24.39 16.50
N ALA A 427 -0.49 23.19 15.96
CA ALA A 427 0.79 22.79 15.43
C ALA A 427 1.04 23.40 14.04
N ASN A 428 2.27 23.84 13.78
CA ASN A 428 2.70 24.15 12.42
C ASN A 428 3.21 22.89 11.70
N GLN A 429 3.48 23.04 10.40
CA GLN A 429 3.83 21.90 9.55
C GLN A 429 5.15 21.22 9.97
N ILE A 430 6.17 21.97 10.39
CA ILE A 430 7.43 21.39 10.87
C ILE A 430 7.20 20.59 12.16
N GLU A 431 6.45 21.17 13.10
CA GLU A 431 6.08 20.52 14.37
C GLU A 431 5.34 19.21 14.11
N ARG A 432 4.36 19.21 13.20
CA ARG A 432 3.64 17.99 12.80
C ARG A 432 4.58 16.92 12.25
N TYR A 433 5.43 17.28 11.30
CA TYR A 433 6.37 16.33 10.72
C TYR A 433 7.29 15.70 11.76
N LEU A 434 7.85 16.53 12.65
CA LEU A 434 8.73 16.04 13.71
C LEU A 434 7.96 15.22 14.76
N ASN A 435 6.71 15.60 15.07
CA ASN A 435 5.86 14.87 16.00
C ASN A 435 5.45 13.50 15.45
N ASP A 436 5.09 13.43 14.16
CA ASP A 436 4.75 12.18 13.48
C ASP A 436 5.98 11.28 13.32
N LEU A 437 7.19 11.83 13.19
CA LEU A 437 8.43 11.03 13.07
C LEU A 437 8.99 10.59 14.43
N PHE A 438 9.08 11.51 15.39
CA PHE A 438 9.89 11.36 16.61
C PHE A 438 9.08 11.49 17.91
N GLY A 439 7.75 11.53 17.82
CA GLY A 439 6.83 11.71 18.95
C GLY A 439 6.63 13.18 19.33
N PRO A 440 5.66 13.47 20.20
CA PRO A 440 5.25 14.84 20.54
C PRO A 440 6.37 15.65 21.25
N GLY A 441 6.11 16.95 21.44
CA GLY A 441 6.97 17.86 22.20
C GLY A 441 7.83 18.79 21.35
N HIS A 442 7.69 18.74 20.01
CA HIS A 442 8.43 19.64 19.13
C HIS A 442 7.78 21.03 19.04
N SER A 443 8.61 22.06 19.01
CA SER A 443 8.22 23.42 18.64
C SER A 443 9.15 23.97 17.57
N ALA A 444 8.61 24.65 16.57
CA ALA A 444 9.35 25.26 15.48
C ALA A 444 8.87 26.69 15.24
N ARG A 445 9.81 27.63 15.10
CA ARG A 445 9.50 29.03 14.78
C ARG A 445 10.63 29.69 14.00
N ILE A 446 10.32 30.84 13.40
CA ILE A 446 11.33 31.74 12.84
C ILE A 446 11.59 32.85 13.85
N GLU A 447 12.83 32.98 14.30
CA GLU A 447 13.28 34.00 15.25
C GLU A 447 14.51 34.70 14.66
N ASP A 448 14.45 36.02 14.49
CA ASP A 448 15.49 36.81 13.81
C ASP A 448 15.92 36.25 12.44
N ASN A 449 14.93 35.84 11.64
CA ASN A 449 15.10 35.15 10.34
C ASN A 449 15.85 33.80 10.41
N ARG A 450 16.04 33.23 11.59
CA ARG A 450 16.63 31.90 11.78
C ARG A 450 15.61 30.87 12.18
N PHE A 451 15.85 29.63 11.78
CA PHE A 451 14.99 28.52 12.17
C PHE A 451 15.35 28.05 13.57
N VAL A 452 14.40 28.18 14.50
CA VAL A 452 14.53 27.70 15.88
C VAL A 452 13.60 26.53 16.05
N VAL A 453 14.17 25.34 16.21
CA VAL A 453 13.44 24.09 16.41
C VAL A 453 13.91 23.44 17.70
N THR A 454 12.96 23.11 18.57
CA THR A 454 13.22 22.53 19.89
C THR A 454 12.35 21.29 20.12
N LYS A 455 12.81 20.37 20.96
CA LYS A 455 12.02 19.29 21.55
C LYS A 455 12.06 19.46 23.06
N ASP A 456 10.90 19.65 23.68
CA ASP A 456 10.77 19.90 25.12
C ASP A 456 11.67 21.06 25.61
N GLY A 457 11.79 22.11 24.78
CA GLY A 457 12.64 23.28 25.03
C GLY A 457 14.13 23.12 24.71
N VAL A 458 14.59 21.91 24.38
CA VAL A 458 15.98 21.65 23.99
C VAL A 458 16.14 21.78 22.46
N PRO A 459 17.14 22.51 21.94
CA PRO A 459 17.37 22.62 20.50
C PRO A 459 17.51 21.25 19.81
N VAL A 460 16.82 21.06 18.68
CA VAL A 460 16.96 19.87 17.85
C VAL A 460 18.28 19.99 17.07
N PRO A 461 19.31 19.18 17.38
CA PRO A 461 20.61 19.32 16.73
C PRO A 461 20.51 18.96 15.25
N GLY A 462 21.15 19.77 14.40
CA GLY A 462 21.25 19.47 12.98
C GLY A 462 20.00 19.79 12.14
N PHE A 463 19.00 20.48 12.68
CA PHE A 463 17.85 20.95 11.88
C PHE A 463 18.32 21.82 10.71
N ARG A 464 17.88 21.46 9.50
CA ARG A 464 18.25 22.14 8.26
C ARG A 464 17.12 22.07 7.24
N VAL A 465 16.99 23.13 6.45
CA VAL A 465 16.16 23.14 5.25
C VAL A 465 17.06 23.18 4.03
N VAL A 466 16.87 22.22 3.12
CA VAL A 466 17.61 22.10 1.86
C VAL A 466 16.63 22.28 0.71
N TYR A 467 17.00 23.13 -0.23
CA TYR A 467 16.34 23.29 -1.51
C TYR A 467 17.19 22.65 -2.61
N ILE A 468 16.59 21.76 -3.39
CA ILE A 468 17.23 21.10 -4.52
C ILE A 468 16.58 21.60 -5.81
N CYS A 469 17.38 22.26 -6.65
CA CYS A 469 16.93 22.76 -7.95
C CYS A 469 17.23 21.75 -9.07
N GLY A 470 16.19 21.41 -9.84
CA GLY A 470 16.20 20.40 -10.90
C GLY A 470 16.36 20.94 -12.31
N SER A 471 16.55 22.25 -12.49
CA SER A 471 16.84 22.83 -13.80
C SER A 471 18.23 23.47 -13.83
N PRO A 472 18.91 23.42 -14.99
CA PRO A 472 20.09 24.23 -15.22
C PRO A 472 19.66 25.69 -15.20
N ALA A 473 19.95 26.39 -14.10
CA ALA A 473 19.60 27.79 -13.99
C ALA A 473 20.34 28.59 -15.07
N PRO A 474 19.72 29.60 -15.71
CA PRO A 474 20.45 30.57 -16.51
C PRO A 474 21.27 31.47 -15.56
N GLY A 475 22.36 30.94 -15.02
CA GLY A 475 23.28 31.62 -14.10
C GLY A 475 23.28 31.09 -12.67
N LYS A 476 24.29 31.48 -11.89
CA LYS A 476 24.41 31.14 -10.46
C LYS A 476 23.20 31.68 -9.66
N PRO A 477 22.79 31.02 -8.56
CA PRO A 477 21.77 31.55 -7.66
C PRO A 477 22.15 32.97 -7.24
N SER A 478 21.27 33.94 -7.46
CA SER A 478 21.57 35.36 -7.21
C SER A 478 20.52 36.03 -6.32
N HIS A 479 19.94 35.28 -5.38
CA HIS A 479 18.84 35.76 -4.55
C HIS A 479 19.34 36.47 -3.27
N CYS A 480 20.09 37.56 -3.42
CA CYS A 480 20.64 38.34 -2.29
C CYS A 480 19.60 38.72 -1.23
N ASN A 481 18.37 39.03 -1.64
CA ASN A 481 17.28 39.38 -0.71
C ASN A 481 16.71 38.16 0.02
N LEU A 482 16.68 37.00 -0.63
CA LEU A 482 16.17 35.77 0.00
C LEU A 482 17.17 35.20 1.01
N VAL A 483 18.48 35.39 0.81
CA VAL A 483 19.49 35.05 1.83
C VAL A 483 19.28 35.85 3.12
N LYS A 484 18.81 37.10 3.04
CA LYS A 484 18.49 37.89 4.25
C LYS A 484 17.24 37.37 4.97
N LYS A 485 16.25 36.89 4.21
CA LYS A 485 14.98 36.36 4.74
C LYS A 485 15.12 34.93 5.26
N PHE A 486 15.95 34.11 4.61
CA PHE A 486 16.15 32.69 4.89
C PHE A 486 17.65 32.33 4.85
N PRO A 487 18.48 32.87 5.77
CA PRO A 487 19.92 32.62 5.84
C PRO A 487 20.28 31.15 6.10
N ASP A 488 19.36 30.38 6.68
CA ASP A 488 19.59 28.99 7.09
C ASP A 488 19.22 27.97 5.99
N VAL A 489 18.63 28.42 4.87
CA VAL A 489 18.35 27.54 3.73
C VAL A 489 19.64 27.21 2.99
N ARG A 490 19.78 25.95 2.61
CA ARG A 490 20.89 25.46 1.79
C ARG A 490 20.40 25.06 0.41
N TYR A 491 21.18 25.41 -0.61
CA TYR A 491 20.85 25.27 -2.02
C TYR A 491 21.78 24.24 -2.67
N ILE A 492 21.20 23.25 -3.33
CA ILE A 492 21.90 22.28 -4.18
C ILE A 492 21.48 22.54 -5.64
N SER A 493 22.45 22.79 -6.50
CA SER A 493 22.20 23.12 -7.91
C SER A 493 22.02 21.86 -8.77
N PHE A 494 21.46 22.04 -9.97
CA PHE A 494 21.32 20.94 -10.92
C PHE A 494 22.68 20.38 -11.38
N GLU A 495 23.70 21.24 -11.50
CA GLU A 495 25.08 20.83 -11.82
C GLU A 495 25.66 19.93 -10.74
N GLU A 496 25.43 20.26 -9.46
CA GLU A 496 25.83 19.41 -8.35
C GLU A 496 25.12 18.05 -8.39
N LEU A 497 23.84 18.02 -8.79
CA LEU A 497 23.13 16.75 -9.05
C LEU A 497 23.72 16.01 -10.25
N LYS A 498 24.09 16.69 -11.34
CA LYS A 498 24.70 16.05 -12.51
C LYS A 498 26.02 15.37 -12.14
N ASP A 499 26.85 16.03 -11.34
CA ASP A 499 28.18 15.52 -11.01
C ASP A 499 28.16 14.38 -9.97
N ASN A 500 27.23 14.43 -9.01
CA ASN A 500 27.21 13.47 -7.89
C ASN A 500 26.11 12.41 -7.99
N LEU A 501 25.05 12.70 -8.74
CA LEU A 501 23.85 11.85 -8.78
C LEU A 501 23.55 11.32 -10.20
N PHE A 502 23.66 12.17 -11.23
CA PHE A 502 23.34 11.79 -12.62
C PHE A 502 24.57 11.50 -13.49
N LYS A 503 25.77 11.42 -12.91
CA LYS A 503 27.04 11.31 -13.65
C LYS A 503 27.08 10.12 -14.63
N ASN A 504 26.50 9.00 -14.24
CA ASN A 504 26.46 7.77 -15.05
C ASN A 504 25.27 7.73 -16.03
N ILE A 505 24.44 8.78 -16.04
CA ILE A 505 23.29 8.94 -16.96
C ILE A 505 23.63 9.97 -18.04
N VAL A 506 24.32 11.05 -17.66
CA VAL A 506 24.75 12.12 -18.54
C VAL A 506 26.12 11.76 -19.12
N THR A 507 26.15 10.81 -20.03
CA THR A 507 27.34 10.47 -20.86
C THR A 507 27.12 10.79 -22.31
#